data_AF-A0A936CJ94-F1
#
_entry.id   AF-A0A936CJ94-F1
#
_cell.length_a   1.000
_cell.length_b   1.000
_cell.length_c   1.000
_cell.angle_alpha   90.00
_cell.angle_beta   90.00
_cell.angle_gamma   90.00
#
_symmetry.space_group_name_H-M   'P 1'
#
loop_
_entity.id
_entity.type
_entity.pdbx_description
1 polymer ?
#
loop_
_entity_poly.entity_id
_entity_poly.type
_entity_poly.pdbx_seq_one_letter_code
_entity_poly.pdbx_strand_id
1 'polypeptide(L)'
;MALALGLALAGEPVSAHLKLSLGVSLNSLAAAAVIVHLQVNPGTLLARSLSVRPLVTLGLWSYFLYLMHMPMLFLAAWSGAGGAWRPLLALLYCLVGAWASWRWIESPLIREGRAQDYLPAAARA
;
A
#
# COMPACT_ATOMS: atom_id res chain seq x y z
N MET A 1 -19.28 -22.35 13.07
CA MET A 1 -19.21 -21.12 12.23
C MET A 1 -17.98 -21.10 11.31
N ALA A 2 -16.76 -21.33 11.80
CA ALA A 2 -15.53 -21.29 10.98
C ALA A 2 -15.44 -22.39 9.89
N LEU A 3 -15.97 -23.58 10.16
CA LEU A 3 -15.95 -24.72 9.21
C LEU A 3 -16.95 -24.57 8.05
N ALA A 4 -18.04 -23.83 8.28
CA ALA A 4 -19.03 -23.49 7.24
C ALA A 4 -18.53 -22.36 6.32
N LEU A 5 -17.72 -21.43 6.84
CA LEU A 5 -17.06 -20.40 6.04
C LEU A 5 -15.98 -21.01 5.12
N GLY A 6 -15.26 -22.03 5.60
CA GLY A 6 -14.31 -22.80 4.79
C GLY A 6 -14.96 -23.66 3.69
N LEU A 7 -16.15 -24.22 3.95
CA LEU A 7 -16.93 -24.95 2.94
C LEU A 7 -17.68 -24.03 1.97
N ALA A 8 -18.03 -22.80 2.37
CA ALA A 8 -18.57 -21.79 1.46
C ALA A 8 -17.53 -21.36 0.40
N LEU A 9 -16.24 -21.29 0.77
CA LEU A 9 -15.14 -21.04 -0.17
C LEU A 9 -14.83 -22.24 -1.09
N ALA A 10 -15.27 -23.45 -0.74
CA ALA A 10 -15.13 -24.62 -1.60
C ALA A 10 -16.21 -24.66 -2.71
N GLY A 11 -17.24 -23.83 -2.61
CA GLY A 11 -18.37 -23.75 -3.54
C GLY A 11 -18.42 -22.49 -4.39
N GLU A 12 -17.42 -21.61 -4.32
CA GLU A 12 -17.33 -20.45 -5.20
C GLU A 12 -17.03 -20.92 -6.63
N PRO A 13 -17.75 -20.42 -7.65
CA PRO A 13 -17.58 -20.91 -9.01
C PRO A 13 -16.12 -20.71 -9.41
N VAL A 14 -15.47 -21.76 -9.94
CA VAL A 14 -14.07 -21.71 -10.45
C VAL A 14 -13.80 -20.45 -11.30
N SER A 15 -14.83 -19.93 -11.96
CA SER A 15 -14.80 -18.67 -12.70
C SER A 15 -14.50 -17.42 -11.86
N ALA A 16 -14.93 -17.33 -10.59
CA ALA A 16 -14.62 -16.22 -9.69
C ALA A 16 -13.16 -16.23 -9.26
N HIS A 17 -12.63 -17.40 -8.87
CA HIS A 17 -11.21 -17.57 -8.56
C HIS A 17 -10.34 -17.31 -9.78
N LEU A 18 -10.72 -17.78 -10.97
CA LEU A 18 -10.00 -17.46 -12.21
C LEU A 18 -10.01 -15.96 -12.50
N LYS A 19 -11.17 -15.29 -12.38
CA LYS A 19 -11.27 -13.84 -12.63
C LYS A 19 -10.38 -13.04 -11.68
N LEU A 20 -10.36 -13.39 -10.39
CA LEU A 20 -9.50 -12.75 -9.39
C LEU A 20 -8.01 -13.00 -9.68
N SER A 21 -7.63 -14.27 -9.89
CA SER A 21 -6.23 -14.64 -10.17
C SER A 21 -5.72 -14.01 -11.46
N LEU A 22 -6.52 -14.02 -12.53
CA LEU A 22 -6.18 -13.35 -13.79
C LEU A 22 -6.08 -11.83 -13.58
N GLY A 23 -7.01 -11.23 -12.84
CA GLY A 23 -6.98 -9.79 -12.55
C GLY A 23 -5.71 -9.37 -11.81
N VAL A 24 -5.35 -10.08 -10.74
CA VAL A 24 -4.13 -9.79 -9.96
C VAL A 24 -2.87 -10.03 -10.78
N SER A 25 -2.84 -11.10 -11.59
CA SER A 25 -1.69 -11.42 -12.44
C SER A 25 -1.47 -10.37 -13.52
N LEU A 26 -2.53 -9.96 -14.22
CA LEU A 26 -2.48 -8.91 -15.23
C LEU A 26 -2.05 -7.57 -14.63
N ASN A 27 -2.59 -7.21 -13.46
CA ASN A 27 -2.19 -5.99 -12.77
C ASN A 27 -0.70 -6.02 -12.39
N SER A 28 -0.21 -7.16 -11.91
CA SER A 28 1.21 -7.34 -11.55
C SER A 28 2.13 -7.26 -12.77
N LEU A 29 1.73 -7.87 -13.90
CA LEU A 29 2.43 -7.77 -15.18
C LEU A 29 2.48 -6.33 -15.70
N ALA A 30 1.36 -5.61 -15.63
CA ALA A 30 1.29 -4.22 -16.04
C ALA A 30 2.20 -3.33 -15.17
N ALA A 31 2.17 -3.52 -13.84
CA ALA A 31 3.05 -2.80 -12.93
C ALA A 31 4.54 -3.07 -13.23
N ALA A 32 4.90 -4.34 -13.46
CA ALA A 32 6.27 -4.72 -13.84
C ALA A 32 6.70 -4.07 -15.16
N ALA A 33 5.84 -4.07 -16.18
CA ALA A 33 6.12 -3.44 -17.47
C ALA A 33 6.35 -1.93 -17.34
N VAL A 34 5.54 -1.24 -16.52
CA VAL A 34 5.73 0.19 -16.23
C VAL A 34 7.08 0.43 -15.55
N ILE A 35 7.41 -0.34 -14.51
CA ILE A 35 8.69 -0.20 -13.80
C ILE A 35 9.88 -0.39 -14.76
N VAL A 36 9.85 -1.44 -15.58
CA VAL A 36 10.90 -1.69 -16.58
C VAL A 36 10.99 -0.55 -17.59
N HIS A 37 9.86 -0.06 -18.10
CA HIS A 37 9.85 1.06 -19.03
C HIS A 37 10.49 2.33 -18.44
N LEU A 38 10.18 2.64 -17.18
CA LEU A 38 10.73 3.79 -16.47
C LEU A 38 12.24 3.69 -16.25
N GLN A 39 12.75 2.49 -15.98
CA GLN A 39 14.19 2.24 -15.82
C GLN A 39 14.95 2.39 -17.13
N VAL A 40 14.38 1.91 -18.25
CA VAL A 40 15.01 2.01 -19.57
C VAL A 40 14.89 3.42 -20.15
N ASN A 41 13.82 4.16 -19.83
CA ASN A 41 13.51 5.46 -20.43
C ASN A 41 13.23 6.56 -19.37
N PRO A 42 14.24 6.96 -18.57
CA PRO A 42 14.05 7.89 -17.44
C PRO A 42 13.67 9.32 -17.85
N GLY A 43 13.90 9.70 -19.12
CA GLY A 43 13.58 11.04 -19.64
C GLY A 43 12.14 11.25 -20.13
N THR A 44 11.29 10.22 -20.06
CA THR A 44 9.93 10.27 -20.60
C THR A 44 9.00 11.17 -19.78
N LEU A 45 7.93 11.66 -20.41
CA LEU A 45 6.87 12.40 -19.72
C LEU A 45 6.24 11.58 -18.58
N LEU A 46 6.12 10.26 -18.77
CA LEU A 46 5.63 9.33 -17.76
C LEU A 46 6.55 9.26 -16.54
N ALA A 47 7.87 9.16 -16.76
CA ALA A 47 8.84 9.19 -15.66
C ALA A 47 8.78 10.51 -14.88
N ARG A 48 8.65 11.63 -15.59
CA ARG A 48 8.52 12.96 -14.96
C ARG A 48 7.21 13.10 -14.18
N SER A 49 6.10 12.62 -14.71
CA SER A 49 4.80 12.71 -14.03
C SER A 49 4.74 11.81 -12.79
N LEU A 50 5.36 10.63 -12.81
CA LEU A 50 5.43 9.73 -11.66
C LEU A 50 6.45 10.20 -10.60
N SER A 51 7.42 11.04 -10.99
CA SER A 51 8.44 11.59 -10.09
C SER A 51 8.02 12.88 -9.38
N VAL A 52 6.80 13.37 -9.59
CA VAL A 52 6.32 14.55 -8.87
C VAL A 52 6.21 14.24 -7.38
N ARG A 53 6.66 15.19 -6.54
CA ARG A 53 6.69 15.05 -5.07
C ARG A 53 5.42 14.46 -4.43
N PRO A 54 4.19 14.86 -4.80
CA PRO A 54 2.99 14.29 -4.16
C PRO A 54 2.82 12.81 -4.48
N LEU A 55 3.13 12.37 -5.69
CA LEU A 55 3.03 10.96 -6.08
C LEU A 55 4.09 10.10 -5.39
N VAL A 56 5.32 10.61 -5.31
CA VAL A 56 6.40 9.94 -4.58
C VAL A 56 6.03 9.81 -3.09
N THR A 57 5.48 10.85 -2.48
CA THR A 57 5.06 10.84 -1.07
C THR A 57 3.91 9.85 -0.84
N LEU A 58 2.96 9.80 -1.77
CA LEU A 58 1.87 8.81 -1.72
C LEU A 58 2.38 7.38 -1.87
N GLY A 59 3.40 7.16 -2.71
CA GLY A 59 4.11 5.88 -2.80
C GLY A 59 4.79 5.48 -1.50
N LEU A 60 5.40 6.43 -0.79
CA LEU A 60 6.02 6.19 0.52
C LEU A 60 4.97 5.79 1.57
N TRP A 61 3.80 6.43 1.57
CA TRP A 61 2.70 6.11 2.47
C TRP A 61 1.95 4.83 2.14
N SER A 62 2.14 4.29 0.92
CA SER A 62 1.39 3.13 0.43
C SER A 62 1.53 1.90 1.33
N TYR A 63 2.70 1.71 1.93
CA TYR A 63 2.96 0.58 2.83
C TYR A 63 2.09 0.65 4.09
N PHE A 64 2.08 1.78 4.79
CA PHE A 64 1.24 1.95 5.97
C PHE A 64 -0.24 1.90 5.63
N LEU A 65 -0.66 2.58 4.56
CA LEU A 65 -2.05 2.55 4.10
C LEU A 65 -2.50 1.11 3.85
N TYR A 66 -1.68 0.30 3.19
CA TYR A 66 -1.98 -1.11 2.96
C TYR A 66 -2.16 -1.89 4.27
N LEU A 67 -1.32 -1.68 5.28
CA LEU A 67 -1.44 -2.40 6.55
C LEU A 67 -2.62 -1.92 7.41
N MET A 68 -2.86 -0.60 7.47
CA MET A 68 -3.74 0.00 8.48
C MET A 68 -5.09 0.46 7.94
N HIS A 69 -5.36 0.32 6.63
CA HIS A 69 -6.66 0.72 6.09
C HIS A 69 -7.83 -0.04 6.75
N MET A 70 -7.71 -1.35 7.00
CA MET A 70 -8.78 -2.12 7.63
C MET A 70 -9.09 -1.62 9.06
N PRO A 71 -8.12 -1.52 9.99
CA PRO A 71 -8.34 -0.91 11.30
C PRO A 71 -8.96 0.50 11.24
N MET A 72 -8.48 1.34 10.32
CA MET A 72 -8.98 2.71 10.13
C MET A 72 -10.44 2.73 9.63
N LEU A 73 -10.80 1.79 8.75
CA LEU A 73 -12.18 1.61 8.28
C LEU A 73 -13.10 1.15 9.41
N PHE A 74 -12.63 0.25 10.28
CA PHE A 74 -13.37 -0.13 11.49
C PHE A 74 -13.58 1.05 12.44
N LEU A 75 -12.55 1.86 12.65
CA LEU A 75 -12.65 3.07 13.47
C LEU A 75 -13.66 4.07 12.88
N ALA A 76 -13.65 4.27 11.56
CA ALA A 76 -14.66 5.07 10.86
C ALA A 76 -16.07 4.52 11.01
N ALA A 77 -16.24 3.20 10.95
CA ALA A 77 -17.54 2.57 11.19
C ALA A 77 -18.03 2.76 12.63
N TRP A 78 -17.11 2.78 13.61
CA TRP A 78 -17.44 2.92 15.03
C TRP A 78 -17.66 4.37 15.47
N SER A 79 -17.25 5.35 14.66
CA SER A 79 -17.46 6.79 14.91
C SER A 79 -18.93 7.24 14.97
N GLY A 80 -19.89 6.37 14.61
CA GLY A 80 -21.32 6.69 14.56
C GLY A 80 -21.73 7.58 13.39
N ALA A 81 -20.80 7.96 12.51
CA ALA A 81 -21.10 8.79 11.35
C ALA A 81 -22.01 8.06 10.34
N GLY A 82 -23.09 8.72 9.94
CA GLY A 82 -24.06 8.18 8.98
C GLY A 82 -23.60 8.26 7.52
N GLY A 83 -24.03 7.27 6.73
CA GLY A 83 -24.10 7.26 5.26
C GLY A 83 -22.92 7.90 4.52
N ALA A 84 -23.07 9.16 4.14
CA ALA A 84 -22.16 9.88 3.25
C ALA A 84 -20.85 10.34 3.92
N TRP A 85 -20.81 10.51 5.24
CA TRP A 85 -19.60 10.97 5.94
C TRP A 85 -18.63 9.86 6.29
N ARG A 86 -19.12 8.62 6.43
CA ARG A 86 -18.30 7.44 6.75
C ARG A 86 -17.11 7.22 5.82
N PRO A 87 -17.25 7.22 4.48
CA PRO A 87 -16.10 7.04 3.59
C PRO A 87 -15.11 8.20 3.68
N LEU A 88 -15.60 9.43 3.88
CA LEU A 88 -14.77 10.61 4.02
C LEU A 88 -13.92 10.54 5.30
N LEU A 89 -14.53 10.12 6.41
CA LEU A 89 -13.84 9.91 7.68
C LEU A 89 -12.83 8.76 7.60
N ALA A 90 -13.18 7.65 6.94
CA ALA A 90 -12.25 6.56 6.71
C ALA A 90 -11.02 7.00 5.91
N LEU A 91 -11.24 7.75 4.83
CA LEU A 91 -10.14 8.32 4.04
C LEU A 91 -9.28 9.25 4.89
N LEU A 92 -9.92 10.12 5.69
CA LEU A 92 -9.21 11.03 6.57
C LEU A 92 -8.37 10.28 7.62
N TYR A 93 -8.94 9.27 8.27
CA TYR A 93 -8.21 8.44 9.23
C TYR A 93 -7.02 7.73 8.59
N CYS A 94 -7.21 7.11 7.43
CA CYS A 94 -6.13 6.46 6.68
C CYS A 94 -5.00 7.45 6.34
N LEU A 95 -5.33 8.63 5.80
CA LEU A 95 -4.34 9.63 5.41
C LEU A 95 -3.60 10.24 6.61
N VAL A 96 -4.33 10.59 7.67
CA VAL A 96 -3.74 11.12 8.91
C VAL A 96 -2.87 10.06 9.58
N GLY A 97 -3.34 8.82 9.64
CA GLY A 97 -2.57 7.70 10.17
C GLY A 97 -1.30 7.44 9.37
N ALA A 98 -1.38 7.47 8.04
CA ALA A 98 -0.22 7.28 7.17
C ALA A 98 0.79 8.41 7.32
N TRP A 99 0.33 9.66 7.37
CA TRP A 99 1.19 10.81 7.64
C TRP A 99 1.87 10.71 9.01
N ALA A 100 1.10 10.34 10.04
CA ALA A 100 1.58 10.14 11.40
C ALA A 100 2.67 9.05 11.47
N SER A 101 2.37 7.88 10.90
CA SER A 101 3.34 6.77 10.81
C SER A 101 4.60 7.19 10.08
N TRP A 102 4.45 7.85 8.93
CA TRP A 102 5.59 8.33 8.15
C TRP A 102 6.46 9.30 8.97
N ARG A 103 5.83 10.27 9.66
CA ARG A 103 6.54 11.30 10.40
C ARG A 103 7.26 10.79 11.63
N TRP A 104 6.69 9.81 12.34
CA TRP A 104 7.16 9.34 13.65
C TRP A 104 7.82 7.97 13.66
N ILE A 105 7.52 7.09 12.71
CA ILE A 105 8.01 5.70 12.69
C ILE A 105 8.89 5.46 11.47
N GLU A 106 8.35 5.62 10.27
CA GLU A 106 9.05 5.20 9.05
C GLU A 106 10.21 6.13 8.69
N SER A 107 10.00 7.46 8.72
CA SER A 107 11.08 8.40 8.41
C SER A 107 12.30 8.29 9.32
N PRO A 108 12.18 8.18 10.67
CA PRO A 108 13.36 7.98 11.51
C PRO A 108 13.99 6.62 11.29
N LEU A 109 13.20 5.54 11.18
CA LEU A 109 13.71 4.19 10.98
C LEU A 109 14.47 4.04 9.66
N ILE A 110 13.94 4.59 8.56
CA ILE A 110 14.62 4.61 7.25
C ILE A 110 15.91 5.43 7.33
N ARG A 111 15.91 6.55 8.07
CA ARG A 111 17.10 7.38 8.22
C ARG A 111 18.20 6.63 8.99
N GLU A 112 17.84 5.93 10.06
CA GLU A 112 18.75 5.12 10.87
C GLU A 112 19.26 3.90 10.10
N GLY A 113 18.39 3.18 9.39
CA GLY A 113 18.78 2.05 8.54
C GLY A 113 19.78 2.46 7.46
N ARG A 114 19.55 3.58 6.77
CA ARG A 114 20.53 4.11 5.81
C ARG A 114 21.87 4.44 6.45
N ALA A 115 21.90 4.94 7.69
CA ALA A 115 23.16 5.21 8.38
C ALA A 115 23.94 3.91 8.67
N GLN A 116 23.24 2.80 8.93
CA GLN A 116 23.85 1.49 9.17
C GLN A 116 24.36 0.82 7.89
N ASP A 117 23.68 1.01 6.75
CA ASP A 117 24.10 0.45 5.46
C ASP A 117 25.47 0.99 4.99
N TYR A 118 25.83 2.22 5.37
CA TYR A 118 27.14 2.81 5.06
C TYR A 118 28.25 2.43 6.06
N LEU A 119 27.94 1.74 7.16
CA LEU A 119 28.99 1.24 8.06
C LEU A 119 29.65 0.03 7.42
N PRO A 120 30.96 0.09 7.09
CA PRO A 120 31.68 -1.04 6.53
C PRO A 120 31.55 -2.22 7.49
N ALA A 121 31.48 -3.44 6.96
CA ALA A 121 31.24 -4.66 7.74
C ALA A 121 32.18 -4.82 8.95
N ALA A 122 33.36 -4.20 8.89
CA ALA A 122 34.36 -4.16 9.97
C ALA A 122 33.93 -3.34 11.21
N ALA A 123 32.95 -2.44 11.13
CA ALA A 123 32.50 -1.59 12.24
C ALA A 123 31.30 -2.18 13.02
N ARG A 124 30.90 -3.43 12.71
CA ARG A 124 29.73 -4.11 13.31
C ARG A 124 30.11 -5.24 14.31
N ALA A 125 31.39 -5.30 14.71
CA ALA A 125 31.92 -6.25 15.70
C ALA A 125 32.20 -5.53 17.02
#